data_AF-A0A955C479-F1
#
_entry.id   AF-A0A955C479-F1
#
_cell.length_a   1.000
_cell.length_b   1.000
_cell.length_c   1.000
_cell.angle_alpha   90.00
_cell.angle_beta   90.00
_cell.angle_gamma   90.00
#
_symmetry.space_group_name_H-M   'P 1'
#
loop_
_entity.id
_entity.type
_entity.pdbx_description
1 polymer ?
#
loop_
_entity_poly.entity_id
_entity_poly.type
_entity_poly.pdbx_seq_one_letter_code
_entity_poly.pdbx_strand_id
1 'polypeptide(L)'
;MSLNIVNNATCTFCGCVCDDIELHADEERIIEAKKACVLGKAWFLNHTAERLYPEALIDGKEATVDEAVEFAAELLDAATTPLVYGMSNITCEAQREAVGLAERLGGVVDSHTSL
;
A
#
# COMPACT_ATOMS: atom_id res chain seq x y z
N MET A 1 7.36 5.65 27.45
CA MET A 1 7.58 5.05 26.13
C MET A 1 7.76 3.56 26.34
N SER A 2 6.71 2.80 26.06
CA SER A 2 6.79 1.34 26.07
C SER A 2 7.42 0.85 24.77
N LEU A 3 8.42 -0.03 24.85
CA LEU A 3 9.04 -0.65 23.69
C LEU A 3 8.23 -1.90 23.33
N ASN A 4 7.70 -1.94 22.11
CA ASN A 4 7.03 -3.12 21.57
C ASN A 4 7.99 -3.88 20.65
N ILE A 5 8.19 -5.18 20.91
CA ILE A 5 9.06 -6.05 20.12
C ILE A 5 8.19 -7.06 19.39
N VAL A 6 8.20 -6.97 18.05
CA VAL A 6 7.52 -7.93 17.17
C VAL A 6 8.56 -8.85 16.56
N ASN A 7 8.45 -10.14 16.88
CA ASN A 7 9.31 -11.19 16.33
C ASN A 7 8.66 -11.81 15.08
N ASN A 8 9.49 -12.32 14.17
CA ASN A 8 9.05 -13.01 12.95
C ASN A 8 8.12 -12.14 12.08
N ALA A 9 8.43 -10.85 11.98
CA ALA A 9 7.72 -9.97 11.05
C ALA A 9 8.15 -10.29 9.61
N THR A 10 7.18 -10.27 8.70
CA THR A 10 7.43 -10.48 7.28
C THR A 10 7.82 -9.17 6.59
N CYS A 11 8.97 -9.16 5.92
CA CYS A 11 9.39 -8.05 5.08
C CYS A 11 8.71 -8.11 3.71
N THR A 12 7.93 -7.08 3.37
CA THR A 12 7.17 -6.98 2.12
C THR A 12 7.84 -6.07 1.08
N PHE A 13 9.15 -5.84 1.17
CA PHE A 13 9.85 -4.95 0.23
C PHE A 13 10.10 -5.60 -1.13
N CYS A 14 10.62 -6.83 -1.16
CA CYS A 14 10.93 -7.57 -2.38
C CYS A 14 10.35 -8.99 -2.33
N GLY A 15 10.47 -9.73 -3.43
CA GLY A 15 9.96 -11.10 -3.56
C GLY A 15 10.66 -12.16 -2.71
N CYS A 16 11.62 -11.81 -1.84
CA CYS A 16 12.23 -12.77 -0.91
C CYS A 16 11.32 -13.08 0.30
N VAL A 17 10.49 -12.11 0.71
CA VAL A 17 9.48 -12.29 1.76
C VAL A 17 10.07 -12.85 3.06
N CYS A 18 11.23 -12.35 3.49
CA CYS A 18 11.90 -12.81 4.71
C CYS A 18 10.97 -12.63 5.93
N ASP A 19 10.75 -13.69 6.69
CA ASP A 19 9.75 -13.78 7.76
C ASP A 19 10.34 -13.85 9.17
N ASP A 20 11.64 -13.55 9.31
CA ASP A 20 12.38 -13.68 10.56
C ASP A 20 12.82 -12.32 11.15
N ILE A 21 12.23 -11.22 10.68
CA ILE A 21 12.59 -9.86 11.08
C ILE A 21 12.12 -9.59 12.51
N GLU A 22 13.01 -9.01 13.32
CA GLU A 22 12.68 -8.52 14.66
C GLU A 22 12.54 -6.99 14.58
N LEU A 23 11.31 -6.50 14.79
CA LEU A 23 10.97 -5.08 14.75
C LEU A 23 10.82 -4.54 16.16
N HIS A 24 11.42 -3.39 16.40
CA HIS A 24 11.29 -2.63 17.64
C HIS A 24 10.53 -1.36 17.30
N ALA A 25 9.37 -1.20 17.91
CA ALA A 25 8.54 -0.02 17.75
C ALA A 25 8.38 0.68 19.09
N ASP A 26 8.36 2.01 19.05
CA ASP A 26 7.77 2.80 20.14
C ASP A 26 6.25 2.94 19.90
N GLU A 27 5.61 3.88 20.59
CA GLU A 27 4.16 4.10 20.48
C GLU A 27 3.74 4.69 19.11
N GLU A 28 4.68 5.25 18.34
CA GLU A 28 4.40 6.01 17.13
C GLU A 28 4.98 5.36 15.86
N ARG A 29 6.16 4.72 15.95
CA ARG A 29 6.89 4.24 14.78
C ARG A 29 7.84 3.08 15.06
N ILE A 30 8.28 2.43 13.99
CA ILE A 30 9.36 1.44 14.03
C ILE A 30 10.70 2.18 14.13
N ILE A 31 11.48 1.86 15.17
CA ILE A 31 12.77 2.49 15.46
C ILE A 31 13.98 1.58 15.19
N GLU A 32 13.78 0.25 15.15
CA GLU A 32 14.82 -0.71 14.79
C GLU A 32 14.23 -1.89 14.00
N ALA A 33 14.99 -2.38 13.01
CA ALA A 33 14.69 -3.61 12.28
C ALA A 33 15.94 -4.49 12.21
N LYS A 34 15.99 -5.56 13.02
CA LYS A 34 17.10 -6.53 13.02
C LYS A 34 16.86 -7.61 11.98
N LYS A 35 17.96 -8.17 11.46
CA LYS A 35 17.99 -9.16 10.35
C LYS A 35 17.47 -8.66 8.99
N ALA A 36 16.85 -7.49 8.93
CA ALA A 36 16.52 -6.84 7.67
C ALA A 36 17.78 -6.43 6.90
N CYS A 37 17.78 -6.66 5.59
CA CYS A 37 18.79 -6.13 4.67
C CYS A 37 18.66 -4.60 4.52
N VAL A 38 19.54 -3.96 3.74
CA VAL A 38 19.49 -2.50 3.52
C VAL A 38 18.13 -2.02 2.99
N LEU A 39 17.50 -2.80 2.10
CA LEU A 39 16.19 -2.48 1.52
C LEU A 39 15.07 -2.63 2.54
N GLY A 40 15.05 -3.73 3.30
CA GLY A 40 14.08 -3.94 4.37
C GLY A 40 14.20 -2.90 5.48
N LYS A 41 15.42 -2.46 5.83
CA LYS A 41 15.61 -1.36 6.80
C LYS A 41 15.05 -0.05 6.26
N ALA A 42 15.33 0.29 5.00
CA ALA A 42 14.75 1.48 4.38
C ALA A 42 13.22 1.43 4.36
N TRP A 43 12.64 0.25 4.05
CA TRP A 43 11.21 0.01 4.13
C TRP A 43 10.66 0.27 5.53
N PHE A 44 11.20 -0.38 6.57
CA PHE A 44 10.61 -0.26 7.90
C PHE A 44 10.86 1.10 8.59
N LEU A 45 12.01 1.74 8.36
CA LEU A 45 12.44 2.90 9.15
C LEU A 45 12.08 4.25 8.54
N ASN A 46 11.79 4.32 7.24
CA ASN A 46 11.54 5.58 6.54
C ASN A 46 10.06 5.85 6.25
N HIS A 47 9.14 4.98 6.67
CA HIS A 47 7.72 5.33 6.63
C HIS A 47 7.42 6.31 7.76
N THR A 48 6.83 7.45 7.42
CA THR A 48 6.40 8.44 8.41
C THR A 48 4.91 8.28 8.70
N ALA A 49 4.55 8.23 9.97
CA ALA A 49 3.15 8.37 10.40
C ALA A 49 2.64 9.83 10.29
N GLU A 50 3.54 10.75 9.94
CA GLU A 50 3.22 12.16 9.76
C GLU A 50 2.22 12.37 8.62
N ARG A 51 1.09 13.00 8.95
CA ARG A 51 0.06 13.40 7.99
C ARG A 51 0.48 14.67 7.25
N LEU A 52 1.46 14.54 6.36
CA LEU A 52 2.03 15.66 5.59
C LEU A 52 1.16 16.07 4.39
N TYR A 53 0.22 15.23 3.99
CA TYR A 53 -0.61 15.41 2.80
C TYR A 53 -2.10 15.18 3.11
N PRO A 54 -3.01 15.81 2.35
CA PRO A 54 -4.43 15.49 2.41
C PRO A 54 -4.67 14.04 2.01
N GLU A 55 -5.75 13.45 2.52
CA GLU A 55 -6.08 12.03 2.26
C GLU A 55 -6.44 11.79 0.79
N ALA A 56 -7.02 12.79 0.13
CA ALA A 56 -7.34 12.76 -1.29
C ALA A 56 -7.32 14.15 -1.91
N LEU A 57 -7.19 14.17 -3.24
CA LEU A 57 -7.30 15.36 -4.07
C LEU A 57 -8.23 15.09 -5.25
N ILE A 58 -9.16 16.00 -5.53
CA ILE A 58 -9.96 16.03 -6.76
C ILE A 58 -9.60 17.31 -7.51
N ASP A 59 -9.10 17.19 -8.74
CA ASP A 59 -8.63 18.32 -9.55
C ASP A 59 -7.66 19.26 -8.80
N GLY A 60 -6.78 18.66 -7.98
CA GLY A 60 -5.78 19.38 -7.19
C GLY A 60 -6.33 20.09 -5.94
N LYS A 61 -7.59 19.89 -5.59
CA LYS A 61 -8.21 20.42 -4.36
C LYS A 61 -8.40 19.32 -3.34
N GLU A 62 -8.19 19.64 -2.08
CA GLU A 62 -8.44 18.72 -0.96
C GLU A 62 -9.90 18.24 -0.96
N ALA A 63 -10.06 16.92 -0.79
CA ALA A 63 -11.33 16.24 -0.72
C ALA A 63 -11.28 15.17 0.38
N THR A 64 -12.45 14.79 0.89
CA THR A 64 -12.58 13.64 1.77
C THR A 64 -12.37 12.34 0.99
N VAL A 65 -12.06 11.25 1.70
CA VAL A 65 -11.94 9.92 1.10
C VAL A 65 -13.26 9.51 0.42
N ASP A 66 -14.40 9.77 1.05
CA ASP A 66 -15.71 9.42 0.50
C ASP A 66 -16.01 10.17 -0.81
N GLU A 67 -15.72 11.48 -0.87
CA GLU A 67 -15.86 12.27 -2.11
C GLU A 67 -14.94 11.74 -3.22
N ALA A 68 -13.70 11.38 -2.88
CA ALA A 68 -12.74 10.85 -3.84
C ALA A 68 -13.14 9.46 -4.37
N VAL A 69 -13.71 8.60 -3.52
CA VAL A 69 -14.23 7.29 -3.90
C VAL A 69 -15.42 7.43 -4.85
N GLU A 70 -16.38 8.32 -4.53
CA GLU A 70 -17.54 8.56 -5.40
C GLU A 70 -17.10 9.11 -6.77
N PHE A 71 -16.22 10.10 -6.77
CA PHE A 71 -15.69 10.67 -8.01
C PHE A 71 -14.92 9.63 -8.85
N ALA A 72 -14.12 8.77 -8.21
CA ALA A 72 -13.44 7.67 -8.90
C ALA A 72 -14.43 6.67 -9.50
N ALA A 73 -15.53 6.37 -8.80
CA ALA A 73 -16.58 5.48 -9.31
C ALA A 73 -17.27 6.07 -10.55
N GLU A 74 -17.60 7.37 -10.55
CA GLU A 74 -18.15 8.07 -11.72
C GLU A 74 -17.21 8.00 -12.94
N LEU A 75 -15.91 8.21 -12.72
CA LEU A 75 -14.90 8.12 -13.79
C LEU A 75 -14.78 6.70 -14.37
N LEU A 76 -14.81 5.69 -13.50
CA LEU A 76 -14.72 4.29 -13.90
C LEU A 76 -15.97 3.82 -14.64
N ASP A 77 -17.17 4.25 -14.22
CA ASP A 77 -18.44 3.94 -14.89
C ASP A 77 -18.52 4.55 -16.30
N ALA A 78 -18.01 5.78 -16.46
CA ALA A 78 -17.94 6.45 -17.75
C ALA A 78 -16.84 5.90 -18.70
N ALA A 79 -15.90 5.09 -18.19
CA ALA A 79 -14.75 4.62 -18.96
C ALA A 79 -15.14 3.48 -19.92
N THR A 80 -14.65 3.54 -21.16
CA THR A 80 -14.90 2.47 -22.15
C THR A 80 -13.94 1.28 -21.98
N THR A 81 -12.74 1.49 -21.47
CA THR A 81 -11.71 0.44 -21.28
C THR A 81 -10.78 0.81 -20.12
N PRO A 82 -11.26 0.73 -18.86
CA PRO A 82 -10.44 1.09 -17.71
C PRO A 82 -9.29 0.10 -17.50
N LEU A 83 -8.15 0.61 -17.03
CA LEU A 83 -6.97 -0.17 -16.66
C LEU A 83 -6.79 -0.12 -15.14
N VAL A 84 -6.77 -1.29 -14.50
CA VAL A 84 -6.36 -1.48 -13.11
C VAL A 84 -4.91 -1.93 -13.11
N TYR A 85 -3.99 -1.04 -12.73
CA TYR A 85 -2.55 -1.26 -12.83
C TYR A 85 -1.84 -1.22 -11.47
N GLY A 86 -0.80 -2.03 -11.29
CA GLY A 86 0.17 -1.94 -10.19
C GLY A 86 0.14 -3.16 -9.28
N MET A 87 -0.54 -3.04 -8.13
CA MET A 87 -0.91 -4.12 -7.20
C MET A 87 0.19 -5.00 -6.56
N SER A 88 1.47 -4.92 -6.93
CA SER A 88 2.47 -5.87 -6.37
C SER A 88 2.83 -5.63 -4.89
N ASN A 89 2.44 -4.50 -4.31
CA ASN A 89 2.71 -4.14 -2.90
C ASN A 89 1.45 -4.04 -2.04
N ILE A 90 0.33 -4.63 -2.47
CA ILE A 90 -0.89 -4.75 -1.67
C ILE A 90 -1.14 -6.23 -1.33
N THR A 91 -2.05 -6.49 -0.40
CA THR A 91 -2.37 -7.85 0.01
C THR A 91 -3.13 -8.61 -1.08
N CYS A 92 -3.14 -9.94 -1.01
CA CYS A 92 -3.87 -10.79 -1.96
C CYS A 92 -5.39 -10.52 -1.91
N GLU A 93 -5.92 -10.17 -0.74
CA GLU A 93 -7.30 -9.75 -0.54
C GLU A 93 -7.61 -8.49 -1.36
N ALA A 94 -6.75 -7.48 -1.29
CA ALA A 94 -6.92 -6.25 -2.07
C ALA A 94 -6.78 -6.51 -3.58
N GLN A 95 -5.85 -7.40 -4.00
CA GLN A 95 -5.75 -7.83 -5.40
C GLN A 95 -7.02 -8.53 -5.89
N ARG A 96 -7.65 -9.37 -5.07
CA ARG A 96 -8.91 -10.04 -5.41
C ARG A 96 -10.03 -9.03 -5.66
N GLU A 97 -10.15 -8.02 -4.80
CA GLU A 97 -11.14 -6.95 -4.98
C GLU A 97 -10.84 -6.12 -6.23
N ALA A 98 -9.56 -5.82 -6.51
CA ALA A 98 -9.16 -5.09 -7.72
C ALA A 98 -9.50 -5.86 -9.02
N VAL A 99 -9.29 -7.18 -9.03
CA VAL A 99 -9.71 -8.05 -10.15
C VAL A 99 -11.23 -8.07 -10.28
N GLY A 100 -11.97 -8.23 -9.17
CA GLY A 100 -13.43 -8.20 -9.19
C GLY A 100 -14.00 -6.86 -9.69
N LEU A 101 -13.36 -5.75 -9.35
CA LEU A 101 -13.69 -4.44 -9.88
C LEU A 101 -13.45 -4.37 -11.40
N ALA A 102 -12.29 -4.81 -11.88
CA ALA A 102 -11.97 -4.83 -13.30
C ALA A 102 -12.94 -5.70 -14.11
N GLU A 103 -13.32 -6.88 -13.58
CA GLU A 103 -14.33 -7.75 -14.20
C GLU A 103 -15.68 -7.04 -14.37
N ARG A 104 -16.15 -6.34 -13.33
CA ARG A 104 -17.42 -5.59 -13.37
C ARG A 104 -17.39 -4.44 -14.38
N LEU A 105 -16.23 -3.82 -14.56
CA LEU A 105 -16.02 -2.71 -15.48
C LEU A 105 -15.74 -3.16 -16.92
N GLY A 106 -15.49 -4.46 -17.16
CA GLY A 106 -14.96 -4.92 -18.44
C GLY A 106 -13.55 -4.38 -18.74
N GLY A 107 -12.77 -4.11 -17.69
CA GLY A 107 -11.44 -3.50 -17.76
C GLY A 107 -10.30 -4.50 -17.96
N VAL A 108 -9.09 -3.94 -18.05
CA VAL A 108 -7.82 -4.70 -18.13
C VAL A 108 -7.11 -4.62 -16.78
N VAL A 109 -6.47 -5.72 -16.40
CA VAL A 109 -5.64 -5.80 -15.19
C VAL A 109 -4.19 -5.99 -15.61
N ASP A 110 -3.28 -5.20 -15.06
CA ASP A 110 -1.84 -5.34 -15.29
C ASP A 110 -1.01 -4.98 -14.05
N SER A 111 0.25 -5.42 -14.01
CA SER A 111 1.16 -5.20 -12.88
C SER A 111 2.56 -4.86 -13.37
N HIS A 112 3.39 -4.27 -12.50
CA HIS A 112 4.78 -4.03 -12.86
C HIS A 112 5.58 -5.34 -12.86
N THR A 113 6.55 -5.46 -13.78
CA THR A 113 7.34 -6.68 -13.98
C THR A 113 8.35 -6.96 -12.86
N SER A 114 8.77 -5.95 -12.11
CA SER A 114 9.71 -6.06 -10.99
C SER A 114 9.55 -4.88 -10.03
N LEU A 115 9.82 -5.13 -8.75
CA LEU A 115 9.99 -4.11 -7.70
C LEU A 115 11.39 -3.51 -7.72
#